data_AF-A0A8J6J8C9-F1
#
_entry.id   AF-A0A8J6J8C9-F1
#
_cell.length_a   1.000
_cell.length_b   1.000
_cell.length_c   1.000
_cell.angle_alpha   90.00
_cell.angle_beta   90.00
_cell.angle_gamma   90.00
#
_symmetry.space_group_name_H-M   'P 1'
#
loop_
_entity.id
_entity.type
_entity.pdbx_description
1 polymer ?
#
loop_
_entity_poly.entity_id
_entity_poly.type
_entity_poly.pdbx_seq_one_letter_code
_entity_poly.pdbx_strand_id
1 'polypeptide(L)'
;MKKKLVALLAAAVMLVSLLPAAFAASEVTTEQALIDAVAAGGEVNLGADITLSGPLSIDKAVTINGGNHTLTYTGNDAAIAATSNNLLTVNDLNITAAAAGADGISLSGTAPKLTVNGCVLTVNDRGVNDFPADYNNLVTGAAITVLNSTIQCSRLPSGQSYETWATVGDTRGLSLTDLKAAAVTVDNSVIQGFGYSININGHSDSQGVSDTQNTLFTITNSTIRGWAAINIWSINATYNITNSHLMGINVATSGQNGFSTIALNNGIYGSVTNKPNVFNIMDGSIQAYKYSSNADLSQNLIRVEAEGQTKFNFDVLDEISVILEANETEYGVFITAYPGMSDAELANWFESNVTGWEYVEANVPPYVGYAGYRMALKPYIPHEGGMIK
;
A
#
# COMPACT_ATOMS: atom_id res chain seq x y z
N MET A 1 8.14 -23.37 -11.07
CA MET A 1 7.40 -22.13 -10.72
C MET A 1 7.13 -21.18 -11.89
N LYS A 2 7.91 -21.22 -12.99
CA LYS A 2 7.75 -20.37 -14.19
C LYS A 2 6.37 -20.39 -14.89
N LYS A 3 5.53 -21.42 -14.67
CA LYS A 3 4.19 -21.53 -15.30
C LYS A 3 3.06 -20.85 -14.51
N LYS A 4 3.28 -20.47 -13.24
CA LYS A 4 2.26 -19.79 -12.42
C LYS A 4 2.37 -18.26 -12.50
N LEU A 5 3.57 -17.70 -12.71
CA LEU A 5 3.76 -16.26 -12.93
C LEU A 5 3.20 -15.78 -14.27
N VAL A 6 3.35 -16.57 -15.34
CA VAL A 6 2.81 -16.24 -16.68
C VAL A 6 1.27 -16.21 -16.69
N ALA A 7 0.62 -16.96 -15.80
CA ALA A 7 -0.84 -16.93 -15.65
C ALA A 7 -1.35 -15.70 -14.88
N LEU A 8 -0.56 -15.14 -13.96
CA LEU A 8 -0.90 -13.89 -13.26
C LEU A 8 -0.74 -12.67 -14.19
N LEU A 9 0.32 -12.64 -15.01
CA LEU A 9 0.50 -11.61 -16.03
C LEU A 9 -0.61 -11.65 -17.11
N ALA A 10 -1.11 -12.84 -17.46
CA ALA A 10 -2.20 -12.98 -18.43
C ALA A 10 -3.56 -12.48 -17.90
N ALA A 11 -3.78 -12.46 -16.58
CA ALA A 11 -4.97 -11.86 -15.97
C ALA A 11 -4.91 -10.31 -15.99
N ALA A 12 -3.72 -9.72 -15.85
CA ALA A 12 -3.53 -8.27 -15.97
C ALA A 12 -3.64 -7.78 -17.43
N VAL A 13 -3.19 -8.58 -18.40
CA VAL A 13 -3.21 -8.21 -19.83
C VAL A 13 -4.59 -8.40 -20.48
N MET A 14 -5.46 -9.28 -19.97
CA MET A 14 -6.80 -9.48 -20.55
C MET A 14 -7.80 -8.34 -20.27
N LEU A 15 -7.53 -7.44 -19.32
CA LEU A 15 -8.37 -6.26 -19.04
C LEU A 15 -8.15 -5.09 -20.01
N VAL A 16 -7.10 -5.12 -20.84
CA VAL A 16 -6.74 -4.00 -21.75
C VAL A 16 -7.32 -4.16 -23.17
N SER A 17 -7.95 -5.29 -23.50
CA SER A 17 -8.29 -5.63 -24.90
C SER A 17 -9.73 -5.37 -25.36
N LEU A 18 -10.54 -4.62 -24.60
CA LEU A 18 -11.88 -4.22 -25.04
C LEU A 18 -12.04 -2.71 -24.96
N LEU A 19 -11.22 -1.96 -25.70
CA LEU A 19 -11.57 -0.59 -26.09
C LEU A 19 -12.60 -0.68 -27.23
N PRO A 20 -13.86 -0.26 -27.03
CA PRO A 20 -14.75 0.02 -28.15
C PRO A 20 -14.11 1.12 -29.01
N ALA A 21 -14.29 1.06 -30.33
CA ALA A 21 -13.94 2.18 -31.18
C ALA A 21 -14.70 3.43 -30.70
N ALA A 22 -13.97 4.39 -30.14
CA ALA A 22 -14.52 5.65 -29.66
C ALA A 22 -15.08 6.44 -30.85
N PHE A 23 -16.40 6.45 -30.99
CA PHE A 23 -17.05 7.62 -31.57
C PHE A 23 -16.70 8.78 -30.64
N ALA A 24 -16.19 9.89 -31.17
CA ALA A 24 -15.84 11.07 -30.39
C ALA A 24 -17.07 11.54 -29.59
N ALA A 25 -17.18 11.08 -28.34
CA ALA A 25 -18.15 11.61 -27.41
C ALA A 25 -17.80 13.09 -27.23
N SER A 26 -18.82 13.95 -27.21
CA SER A 26 -18.64 15.37 -26.95
C SER A 26 -17.89 15.55 -25.63
N GLU A 27 -16.80 16.30 -25.65
CA GLU A 27 -16.01 16.57 -24.46
C GLU A 27 -16.82 17.33 -23.41
N VAL A 28 -16.63 16.99 -22.13
CA VAL A 28 -17.22 17.71 -21.00
C VAL A 28 -16.25 18.80 -20.54
N THR A 29 -16.71 20.05 -20.54
CA THR A 29 -15.89 21.23 -20.19
C THR A 29 -16.42 22.00 -18.99
N THR A 30 -17.50 21.52 -18.35
CA THR A 30 -18.12 22.15 -17.18
C THR A 30 -18.49 21.10 -16.14
N GLU A 31 -18.58 21.52 -14.88
CA GLU A 31 -18.99 20.64 -13.77
C GLU A 31 -20.35 19.99 -14.02
N GLN A 32 -21.37 20.77 -14.44
CA GLN A 32 -22.70 20.22 -14.68
C GLN A 32 -22.71 19.20 -15.83
N ALA A 33 -21.96 19.46 -16.91
CA ALA A 33 -21.86 18.52 -18.02
C ALA A 33 -21.18 17.21 -17.59
N LEU A 34 -20.16 17.30 -16.73
CA LEU A 34 -19.51 16.13 -16.13
C LEU A 34 -20.48 15.33 -15.25
N ILE A 35 -21.23 16.00 -14.37
CA ILE A 35 -22.26 15.37 -13.51
C ILE A 35 -23.29 14.63 -14.37
N ASP A 36 -23.83 15.28 -15.40
CA ASP A 36 -24.85 14.69 -16.28
C ASP A 36 -24.30 13.49 -17.06
N ALA A 37 -23.08 13.59 -17.58
CA ALA A 37 -22.42 12.52 -18.34
C ALA A 37 -22.13 11.29 -17.47
N VAL A 38 -21.61 11.51 -16.26
CA VAL A 38 -21.36 10.45 -15.28
C VAL A 38 -22.65 9.77 -14.83
N ALA A 39 -23.71 10.55 -14.57
CA ALA A 39 -25.02 10.03 -14.21
C ALA A 39 -25.66 9.22 -15.35
N ALA A 40 -25.31 9.49 -16.61
CA ALA A 40 -25.73 8.69 -17.75
C ALA A 40 -25.03 7.32 -17.78
N GLY A 41 -23.78 7.23 -17.30
CA GLY A 41 -22.94 6.04 -17.40
C GLY A 41 -22.11 6.00 -18.69
N GLY A 42 -21.25 4.99 -18.83
CA GLY A 42 -20.47 4.79 -20.07
C GLY A 42 -19.17 5.59 -20.08
N GLU A 43 -18.78 6.09 -21.26
CA GLU A 43 -17.52 6.82 -21.46
C GLU A 43 -17.73 8.33 -21.32
N VAL A 44 -16.86 8.98 -20.55
CA VAL A 44 -16.84 10.43 -20.32
C VAL A 44 -15.46 10.96 -20.65
N ASN A 45 -15.37 11.87 -21.61
CA ASN A 45 -14.11 12.50 -22.03
C ASN A 45 -14.07 13.95 -21.53
N LEU A 46 -13.12 14.31 -20.67
CA LEU A 46 -12.93 15.70 -20.26
C LEU A 46 -12.27 16.49 -21.38
N GLY A 47 -12.69 17.74 -21.58
CA GLY A 47 -12.07 18.71 -22.48
C GLY A 47 -11.56 19.98 -21.80
N ALA A 48 -11.63 20.03 -20.46
CA ALA A 48 -11.11 21.14 -19.66
C ALA A 48 -10.83 20.69 -18.23
N ASP A 49 -10.02 21.48 -17.51
CA ASP A 49 -9.96 21.41 -16.05
C ASP A 49 -11.31 21.84 -15.45
N ILE A 50 -11.75 21.13 -14.42
CA ILE A 50 -13.05 21.34 -13.78
C ILE A 50 -12.85 21.45 -12.26
N THR A 51 -13.45 22.48 -11.67
CA THR A 51 -13.58 22.57 -10.21
C THR A 51 -14.92 21.99 -9.80
N LEU A 52 -14.89 21.09 -8.81
CA LEU A 52 -16.06 20.46 -8.21
C LEU A 52 -16.50 21.26 -6.97
N SER A 53 -17.76 21.64 -6.94
CA SER A 53 -18.46 22.26 -5.81
C SER A 53 -18.95 21.24 -4.78
N GLY A 54 -19.03 19.96 -5.16
CA GLY A 54 -19.36 18.81 -4.32
C GLY A 54 -18.83 17.50 -4.91
N PRO A 55 -18.96 16.37 -4.19
CA PRO A 55 -18.50 15.07 -4.67
C PRO A 55 -19.12 14.67 -6.01
N LEU A 56 -18.29 14.17 -6.93
CA LEU A 56 -18.76 13.52 -8.15
C LEU A 56 -19.28 12.12 -7.81
N SER A 57 -20.60 11.96 -7.80
CA SER A 57 -21.25 10.71 -7.41
C SER A 57 -21.28 9.71 -8.57
N ILE A 58 -20.79 8.49 -8.34
CA ILE A 58 -20.75 7.39 -9.32
C ILE A 58 -21.61 6.22 -8.83
N ASP A 59 -22.77 5.98 -9.45
CA ASP A 59 -23.66 4.86 -9.13
C ASP A 59 -23.79 3.84 -10.31
N LYS A 60 -23.26 4.18 -11.48
CA LYS A 60 -23.23 3.36 -12.69
C LYS A 60 -21.81 2.99 -13.09
N ALA A 61 -21.69 2.05 -14.02
CA ALA A 61 -20.41 1.78 -14.66
C ALA A 61 -20.00 2.99 -15.52
N VAL A 62 -18.81 3.53 -15.25
CA VAL A 62 -18.29 4.74 -15.91
C VAL A 62 -16.80 4.55 -16.20
N THR A 63 -16.37 5.02 -17.38
CA THR A 63 -14.97 5.26 -17.71
C THR A 63 -14.78 6.76 -17.90
N ILE A 64 -14.02 7.40 -17.01
CA ILE A 64 -13.64 8.81 -17.10
C ILE A 64 -12.26 8.88 -17.74
N ASN A 65 -12.17 9.44 -18.94
CA ASN A 65 -10.92 9.77 -19.61
C ASN A 65 -10.61 11.24 -19.35
N GLY A 66 -9.62 11.48 -18.50
CA GLY A 66 -9.24 12.81 -18.04
C GLY A 66 -8.45 13.61 -19.06
N GLY A 67 -7.75 12.98 -20.01
CA GLY A 67 -6.94 13.71 -20.99
C GLY A 67 -5.82 14.56 -20.38
N ASN A 68 -5.36 14.19 -19.17
CA ASN A 68 -4.48 14.94 -18.26
C ASN A 68 -5.08 16.23 -17.70
N HIS A 69 -6.40 16.46 -17.84
CA HIS A 69 -7.10 17.54 -17.17
C HIS A 69 -7.20 17.31 -15.65
N THR A 70 -7.48 18.38 -14.93
CA THR A 70 -7.55 18.39 -13.48
C THR A 70 -8.98 18.51 -12.99
N LEU A 71 -9.40 17.58 -12.12
CA LEU A 71 -10.51 17.79 -11.20
C LEU A 71 -9.98 18.41 -9.90
N THR A 72 -10.37 19.65 -9.62
CA THR A 72 -10.06 20.32 -8.36
C THR A 72 -11.24 20.20 -7.42
N TYR A 73 -11.04 19.62 -6.24
CA TYR A 73 -12.05 19.52 -5.20
C TYR A 73 -11.65 20.32 -3.96
N THR A 74 -12.57 21.16 -3.48
CA THR A 74 -12.33 22.06 -2.34
C THR A 74 -13.13 21.71 -1.09
N GLY A 75 -13.92 20.63 -1.12
CA GLY A 75 -14.64 20.12 0.05
C GLY A 75 -13.77 19.28 0.98
N ASN A 76 -14.38 18.58 1.93
CA ASN A 76 -13.70 17.88 3.04
C ASN A 76 -14.11 16.39 3.17
N ASP A 77 -14.53 15.80 2.07
CA ASP A 77 -14.82 14.38 1.86
C ASP A 77 -14.15 13.94 0.54
N ALA A 78 -14.72 12.98 -0.21
CA ALA A 78 -14.13 12.49 -1.45
C ALA A 78 -14.50 13.32 -2.68
N ALA A 79 -13.50 13.65 -3.52
CA ALA A 79 -13.73 14.28 -4.82
C ALA A 79 -14.59 13.39 -5.74
N ILE A 80 -14.36 12.08 -5.71
CA ILE A 80 -15.19 11.08 -6.40
C ILE A 80 -15.74 10.09 -5.36
N ALA A 81 -17.06 9.94 -5.33
CA ALA A 81 -17.75 9.01 -4.43
C ALA A 81 -18.45 7.91 -5.24
N ALA A 82 -17.86 6.71 -5.29
CA ALA A 82 -18.44 5.56 -5.96
C ALA A 82 -19.26 4.70 -4.98
N THR A 83 -20.58 4.68 -5.19
CA THR A 83 -21.55 4.11 -4.24
C THR A 83 -22.10 2.76 -4.66
N SER A 84 -21.65 2.23 -5.80
CA SER A 84 -22.10 0.97 -6.36
C SER A 84 -20.96 -0.06 -6.48
N ASN A 85 -21.32 -1.29 -6.82
CA ASN A 85 -20.38 -2.36 -7.17
C ASN A 85 -20.05 -2.37 -8.68
N ASN A 86 -20.50 -1.36 -9.41
CA ASN A 86 -20.18 -1.20 -10.83
C ASN A 86 -18.72 -0.79 -11.01
N LEU A 87 -18.17 -1.09 -12.18
CA LEU A 87 -16.79 -0.70 -12.50
C LEU A 87 -16.70 0.82 -12.70
N LEU A 88 -15.84 1.46 -11.91
CA LEU A 88 -15.32 2.80 -12.18
C LEU A 88 -13.91 2.66 -12.76
N THR A 89 -13.69 3.21 -13.94
CA THR A 89 -12.36 3.38 -14.53
C THR A 89 -12.05 4.87 -14.64
N VAL A 90 -10.87 5.27 -14.18
CA VAL A 90 -10.37 6.63 -14.27
C VAL A 90 -9.02 6.57 -14.99
N ASN A 91 -8.95 7.17 -16.18
CA ASN A 91 -7.76 7.20 -17.03
C ASN A 91 -7.23 8.62 -17.12
N ASP A 92 -5.91 8.78 -17.05
CA ASP A 92 -5.19 10.02 -17.38
C ASP A 92 -5.81 11.26 -16.74
N LEU A 93 -6.15 11.18 -15.45
CA LEU A 93 -6.82 12.27 -14.74
C LEU A 93 -5.98 12.76 -13.56
N ASN A 94 -5.87 14.08 -13.44
CA ASN A 94 -5.32 14.71 -12.25
C ASN A 94 -6.47 15.01 -11.27
N ILE A 95 -6.35 14.56 -10.02
CA ILE A 95 -7.30 14.88 -8.95
C ILE A 95 -6.55 15.65 -7.87
N THR A 96 -6.99 16.89 -7.61
CA THR A 96 -6.45 17.72 -6.53
C THR A 96 -7.51 17.90 -5.45
N ALA A 97 -7.35 17.19 -4.33
CA ALA A 97 -8.21 17.26 -3.15
C ALA A 97 -7.37 17.63 -1.92
N ALA A 98 -6.84 18.85 -1.90
CA ALA A 98 -5.83 19.27 -0.92
C ALA A 98 -6.41 19.89 0.37
N ALA A 99 -7.71 20.18 0.40
CA ALA A 99 -8.40 20.70 1.58
C ALA A 99 -8.33 19.70 2.76
N ALA A 100 -8.31 20.20 3.99
CA ALA A 100 -8.17 19.35 5.17
C ALA A 100 -9.32 18.33 5.27
N GLY A 101 -8.98 17.05 5.39
CA GLY A 101 -9.95 15.95 5.43
C GLY A 101 -10.44 15.48 4.05
N ALA A 102 -9.97 16.08 2.96
CA ALA A 102 -10.38 15.70 1.63
C ALA A 102 -9.68 14.42 1.14
N ASP A 103 -10.47 13.59 0.47
CA ASP A 103 -10.08 12.33 -0.13
C ASP A 103 -10.12 12.41 -1.66
N GLY A 104 -9.34 11.57 -2.34
CA GLY A 104 -9.41 11.43 -3.79
C GLY A 104 -10.65 10.68 -4.24
N ILE A 105 -10.66 9.37 -3.98
CA ILE A 105 -11.74 8.45 -4.38
C ILE A 105 -12.22 7.65 -3.17
N SER A 106 -13.52 7.69 -2.89
CA SER A 106 -14.14 6.84 -1.88
C SER A 106 -15.03 5.79 -2.53
N LEU A 107 -14.93 4.55 -2.05
CA LEU A 107 -15.68 3.39 -2.50
C LEU A 107 -16.59 2.92 -1.35
N SER A 108 -17.91 2.92 -1.55
CA SER A 108 -18.86 2.51 -0.49
C SER A 108 -19.72 1.30 -0.84
N GLY A 109 -19.46 0.69 -2.00
CA GLY A 109 -20.02 -0.60 -2.38
C GLY A 109 -19.52 -1.76 -1.50
N THR A 110 -20.26 -2.86 -1.50
CA THR A 110 -19.90 -4.11 -0.78
C THR A 110 -18.94 -5.00 -1.55
N ALA A 111 -18.73 -4.72 -2.84
CA ALA A 111 -17.79 -5.39 -3.73
C ALA A 111 -17.31 -4.39 -4.81
N PRO A 112 -16.69 -3.26 -4.41
CA PRO A 112 -16.36 -2.17 -5.31
C PRO A 112 -15.32 -2.59 -6.34
N LYS A 113 -15.39 -1.99 -7.52
CA LYS A 113 -14.48 -2.24 -8.64
C LYS A 113 -13.92 -0.92 -9.16
N LEU A 114 -12.62 -0.73 -9.00
CA LEU A 114 -11.92 0.50 -9.36
C LEU A 114 -10.69 0.18 -10.21
N THR A 115 -10.51 0.94 -11.29
CA THR A 115 -9.23 1.05 -12.00
C THR A 115 -8.83 2.53 -12.06
N VAL A 116 -7.63 2.84 -11.58
CA VAL A 116 -6.98 4.16 -11.70
C VAL A 116 -5.75 3.94 -12.58
N ASN A 117 -5.71 4.56 -13.75
CA ASN A 117 -4.66 4.31 -14.74
C ASN A 117 -4.11 5.62 -15.32
N GLY A 118 -2.80 5.84 -15.24
CA GLY A 118 -2.18 7.07 -15.76
C GLY A 118 -2.54 8.34 -14.97
N CYS A 119 -3.07 8.22 -13.74
CA CYS A 119 -3.60 9.34 -12.98
C CYS A 119 -2.58 9.93 -11.99
N VAL A 120 -2.80 11.19 -11.60
CA VAL A 120 -2.13 11.81 -10.44
C VAL A 120 -3.16 12.27 -9.43
N LEU A 121 -3.17 11.65 -8.25
CA LEU A 121 -4.02 12.03 -7.12
C LEU A 121 -3.16 12.79 -6.09
N THR A 122 -3.38 14.09 -5.93
CA THR A 122 -2.76 14.90 -4.86
C THR A 122 -3.81 15.21 -3.81
N VAL A 123 -3.74 14.49 -2.68
CA VAL A 123 -4.85 14.39 -1.71
C VAL A 123 -4.42 14.70 -0.28
N ASN A 124 -5.31 15.25 0.53
CA ASN A 124 -4.98 15.63 1.88
C ASN A 124 -5.00 14.46 2.87
N ASP A 125 -6.06 13.66 2.85
CA ASP A 125 -6.32 12.66 3.89
C ASP A 125 -6.24 11.22 3.38
N ARG A 126 -7.07 10.83 2.40
CA ARG A 126 -7.04 9.50 1.78
C ARG A 126 -6.92 9.57 0.25
N GLY A 127 -6.03 8.78 -0.35
CA GLY A 127 -5.94 8.68 -1.82
C GLY A 127 -7.13 7.93 -2.40
N VAL A 128 -7.21 6.64 -2.05
CA VAL A 128 -8.37 5.78 -2.28
C VAL A 128 -8.76 5.16 -0.95
N ASN A 129 -10.05 5.20 -0.62
CA ASN A 129 -10.57 4.48 0.54
C ASN A 129 -11.76 3.59 0.16
N ASP A 130 -11.95 2.51 0.92
CA ASP A 130 -13.23 1.83 1.02
C ASP A 130 -13.87 2.09 2.39
N PHE A 131 -14.98 2.84 2.36
CA PHE A 131 -15.82 3.06 3.52
C PHE A 131 -17.22 2.58 3.15
N PRO A 132 -17.55 1.30 3.43
CA PRO A 132 -18.88 0.81 3.16
C PRO A 132 -19.90 1.67 3.92
N ALA A 133 -21.01 2.00 3.26
CA ALA A 133 -22.04 2.89 3.82
C ALA A 133 -22.66 2.36 5.13
N ASP A 134 -22.59 1.04 5.34
CA ASP A 134 -22.86 0.39 6.61
C ASP A 134 -21.56 -0.21 7.14
N TYR A 135 -21.08 0.34 8.25
CA TYR A 135 -19.82 -0.03 8.90
C TYR A 135 -19.83 -1.50 9.41
N ASN A 136 -20.99 -2.16 9.40
CA ASN A 136 -21.13 -3.60 9.69
C ASN A 136 -21.11 -4.48 8.43
N ASN A 137 -21.08 -3.89 7.24
CA ASN A 137 -21.23 -4.59 5.98
C ASN A 137 -19.86 -4.88 5.37
N LEU A 138 -19.57 -6.16 5.24
CA LEU A 138 -18.27 -6.67 4.80
C LEU A 138 -18.02 -6.31 3.33
N VAL A 139 -16.80 -5.85 3.01
CA VAL A 139 -16.38 -5.60 1.64
C VAL A 139 -15.81 -6.90 1.06
N THR A 140 -16.62 -7.67 0.35
CA THR A 140 -16.22 -9.00 -0.16
C THR A 140 -16.03 -8.99 -1.67
N GLY A 141 -14.88 -9.46 -2.16
CA GLY A 141 -14.61 -9.58 -3.59
C GLY A 141 -14.37 -8.25 -4.30
N ALA A 142 -13.90 -7.23 -3.57
CA ALA A 142 -13.46 -5.98 -4.17
C ALA A 142 -12.32 -6.21 -5.17
N ALA A 143 -12.26 -5.39 -6.21
CA ALA A 143 -11.16 -5.36 -7.18
C ALA A 143 -10.69 -3.91 -7.34
N ILE A 144 -9.53 -3.59 -6.77
CA ILE A 144 -8.96 -2.23 -6.77
C ILE A 144 -7.63 -2.28 -7.49
N THR A 145 -7.49 -1.50 -8.55
CA THR A 145 -6.31 -1.53 -9.43
C THR A 145 -5.77 -0.13 -9.64
N VAL A 146 -4.47 0.07 -9.38
CA VAL A 146 -3.72 1.32 -9.60
C VAL A 146 -2.58 1.01 -10.57
N LEU A 147 -2.61 1.61 -11.75
CA LEU A 147 -1.67 1.36 -12.85
C LEU A 147 -1.04 2.67 -13.31
N ASN A 148 0.27 2.70 -13.54
CA ASN A 148 0.93 3.86 -14.15
C ASN A 148 0.60 5.20 -13.45
N SER A 149 0.30 5.17 -12.15
CA SER A 149 -0.34 6.30 -11.46
C SER A 149 0.48 6.75 -10.27
N THR A 150 0.31 8.01 -9.88
CA THR A 150 0.87 8.57 -8.65
C THR A 150 -0.25 8.97 -7.70
N ILE A 151 -0.23 8.43 -6.48
CA ILE A 151 -1.09 8.86 -5.38
C ILE A 151 -0.17 9.48 -4.33
N GLN A 152 -0.36 10.77 -4.03
CA GLN A 152 0.56 11.51 -3.16
C GLN A 152 -0.16 12.42 -2.18
N CYS A 153 0.41 12.53 -0.98
CA CYS A 153 -0.14 13.36 0.07
C CYS A 153 0.16 14.84 -0.18
N SER A 154 -0.87 15.69 -0.23
CA SER A 154 -0.75 17.13 -0.44
C SER A 154 -0.12 17.88 0.74
N ARG A 155 0.15 17.20 1.86
CA ARG A 155 0.72 17.78 3.08
C ARG A 155 2.25 17.94 3.03
N LEU A 156 2.89 17.66 1.89
CA LEU A 156 4.34 17.84 1.70
C LEU A 156 4.74 19.31 2.00
N PRO A 157 5.61 19.55 3.00
CA PRO A 157 6.07 20.89 3.31
C PRO A 157 6.92 21.48 2.19
N SER A 158 6.88 22.80 2.04
CA SER A 158 7.74 23.52 1.10
C SER A 158 9.23 23.21 1.38
N GLY A 159 9.97 22.91 0.32
CA GLY A 159 11.40 22.58 0.39
C GLY A 159 11.72 21.14 0.81
N GLN A 160 10.71 20.31 1.10
CA GLN A 160 10.89 18.87 1.31
C GLN A 160 10.65 18.08 0.02
N SER A 161 11.02 16.81 0.04
CA SER A 161 10.72 15.85 -1.02
C SER A 161 10.11 14.58 -0.43
N TYR A 162 9.34 13.84 -1.22
CA TYR A 162 8.82 12.53 -0.82
C TYR A 162 9.92 11.45 -0.65
N GLU A 163 11.17 11.76 -1.00
CA GLU A 163 12.33 10.89 -0.72
C GLU A 163 12.77 10.98 0.75
N THR A 164 12.53 12.12 1.40
CA THR A 164 13.05 12.42 2.74
C THR A 164 11.95 12.80 3.73
N TRP A 165 10.69 12.82 3.29
CA TRP A 165 9.58 13.26 4.10
C TRP A 165 8.31 12.45 3.85
N ALA A 166 7.63 12.12 4.95
CA ALA A 166 6.26 11.63 4.95
C ALA A 166 5.48 12.27 6.11
N THR A 167 4.16 12.35 5.96
CA THR A 167 3.28 12.77 7.06
C THR A 167 3.41 11.79 8.22
N VAL A 168 3.43 12.28 9.45
CA VAL A 168 3.31 11.45 10.66
C VAL A 168 1.87 11.54 11.15
N GLY A 169 1.24 10.39 11.42
CA GLY A 169 -0.16 10.31 11.84
C GLY A 169 -1.10 9.77 10.75
N ASP A 170 -2.40 9.89 10.97
CA ASP A 170 -3.42 9.14 10.24
C ASP A 170 -3.79 9.77 8.88
N THR A 171 -2.87 9.66 7.91
CA THR A 171 -3.09 9.91 6.48
C THR A 171 -2.77 8.66 5.69
N ARG A 172 -3.52 8.35 4.62
CA ARG A 172 -3.37 7.06 3.93
C ARG A 172 -3.43 7.16 2.42
N GLY A 173 -2.56 6.45 1.72
CA GLY A 173 -2.63 6.37 0.26
C GLY A 173 -3.80 5.50 -0.18
N LEU A 174 -3.74 4.21 0.17
CA LEU A 174 -4.86 3.27 0.14
C LEU A 174 -5.31 3.00 1.57
N SER A 175 -6.56 3.30 1.90
CA SER A 175 -7.18 2.97 3.19
C SER A 175 -8.22 1.89 2.98
N LEU A 176 -7.85 0.67 3.37
CA LEU A 176 -8.58 -0.54 3.03
C LEU A 176 -9.15 -1.21 4.29
N THR A 177 -10.48 -1.30 4.38
CA THR A 177 -11.24 -1.70 5.57
C THR A 177 -12.15 -2.87 5.26
N ASP A 178 -12.05 -3.94 6.06
CA ASP A 178 -12.92 -5.14 5.94
C ASP A 178 -12.90 -5.83 4.57
N LEU A 179 -11.80 -5.69 3.83
CA LEU A 179 -11.57 -6.42 2.60
C LEU A 179 -11.51 -7.93 2.83
N LYS A 180 -12.47 -8.66 2.26
CA LYS A 180 -12.57 -10.12 2.28
C LYS A 180 -12.47 -10.69 0.88
N ALA A 181 -11.59 -11.67 0.68
CA ALA A 181 -11.41 -12.33 -0.61
C ALA A 181 -11.27 -11.33 -1.79
N ALA A 182 -10.62 -10.20 -1.53
CA ALA A 182 -10.45 -9.12 -2.49
C ALA A 182 -9.15 -9.27 -3.30
N ALA A 183 -9.05 -8.51 -4.39
CA ALA A 183 -7.84 -8.35 -5.18
C ALA A 183 -7.46 -6.87 -5.26
N VAL A 184 -6.25 -6.55 -4.80
CA VAL A 184 -5.68 -5.19 -4.85
C VAL A 184 -4.40 -5.23 -5.65
N THR A 185 -4.32 -4.44 -6.72
CA THR A 185 -3.16 -4.39 -7.62
C THR A 185 -2.59 -2.98 -7.67
N VAL A 186 -1.28 -2.85 -7.50
CA VAL A 186 -0.51 -1.62 -7.70
C VAL A 186 0.64 -1.97 -8.65
N ASP A 187 0.59 -1.48 -9.88
CA ASP A 187 1.59 -1.79 -10.90
C ASP A 187 2.12 -0.51 -11.56
N ASN A 188 3.44 -0.46 -11.76
CA ASN A 188 4.16 0.68 -12.31
C ASN A 188 3.72 2.03 -11.70
N SER A 189 3.53 2.07 -10.38
CA SER A 189 2.86 3.18 -9.70
C SER A 189 3.63 3.69 -8.49
N VAL A 190 3.30 4.90 -8.05
CA VAL A 190 3.88 5.55 -6.87
C VAL A 190 2.79 5.87 -5.87
N ILE A 191 2.97 5.49 -4.61
CA ILE A 191 2.11 5.90 -3.49
C ILE A 191 2.98 6.52 -2.41
N GLN A 192 2.85 7.82 -2.13
CA GLN A 192 3.87 8.53 -1.34
C GLN A 192 3.39 9.66 -0.42
N GLY A 193 4.16 9.90 0.65
CA GLY A 193 4.03 11.05 1.55
C GLY A 193 2.97 10.92 2.63
N PHE A 194 2.24 9.82 2.67
CA PHE A 194 1.24 9.52 3.68
C PHE A 194 1.87 8.97 4.96
N GLY A 195 1.13 9.02 6.06
CA GLY A 195 1.45 8.25 7.25
C GLY A 195 1.49 6.76 6.93
N TYR A 196 0.44 6.24 6.29
CA TYR A 196 0.35 4.84 5.88
C TYR A 196 0.05 4.76 4.39
N SER A 197 1.05 4.51 3.56
CA SER A 197 0.83 4.50 2.10
C SER A 197 -0.17 3.43 1.68
N ILE A 198 -0.09 2.24 2.28
CA ILE A 198 -1.14 1.22 2.21
C ILE A 198 -1.50 0.85 3.65
N ASN A 199 -2.76 1.03 4.01
CA ASN A 199 -3.28 0.68 5.33
C ASN A 199 -4.38 -0.35 5.17
N ILE A 200 -4.25 -1.47 5.89
CA ILE A 200 -5.27 -2.51 5.94
C ILE A 200 -5.76 -2.63 7.37
N ASN A 201 -7.07 -2.50 7.58
CA ASN A 201 -7.73 -2.73 8.85
C ASN A 201 -9.09 -3.40 8.65
N GLY A 202 -9.80 -3.58 9.75
CA GLY A 202 -11.18 -4.06 9.71
C GLY A 202 -11.68 -4.35 11.12
N HIS A 203 -12.90 -4.82 11.18
CA HIS A 203 -13.57 -5.24 12.39
C HIS A 203 -13.14 -6.62 12.81
N SER A 204 -12.98 -6.78 14.13
CA SER A 204 -12.84 -8.09 14.74
C SER A 204 -14.08 -8.93 14.47
N ASP A 205 -13.88 -10.13 13.93
CA ASP A 205 -14.90 -11.16 13.78
C ASP A 205 -15.17 -11.88 15.11
N SER A 206 -15.93 -12.98 15.06
CA SER A 206 -16.25 -13.77 16.25
C SER A 206 -15.04 -14.43 16.93
N GLN A 207 -13.87 -14.45 16.28
CA GLN A 207 -12.60 -14.91 16.86
C GLN A 207 -11.77 -13.76 17.42
N GLY A 208 -12.28 -12.52 17.37
CA GLY A 208 -11.60 -11.33 17.87
C GLY A 208 -10.61 -10.71 16.89
N VAL A 209 -10.52 -11.19 15.64
CA VAL A 209 -9.52 -10.79 14.65
C VAL A 209 -10.14 -10.17 13.41
N SER A 210 -9.42 -9.29 12.73
CA SER A 210 -9.83 -8.80 11.41
C SER A 210 -9.31 -9.76 10.33
N ASP A 211 -10.16 -10.70 9.88
CA ASP A 211 -9.80 -11.71 8.87
C ASP A 211 -10.14 -11.23 7.45
N THR A 212 -9.12 -11.07 6.61
CA THR A 212 -9.26 -10.64 5.20
C THR A 212 -9.61 -11.77 4.23
N GLN A 213 -9.78 -13.00 4.71
CA GLN A 213 -10.22 -14.17 3.94
C GLN A 213 -9.44 -14.40 2.63
N ASN A 214 -8.11 -14.46 2.71
CA ASN A 214 -7.21 -14.63 1.56
C ASN A 214 -7.26 -13.47 0.56
N THR A 215 -7.44 -12.23 1.03
CA THR A 215 -7.27 -11.06 0.17
C THR A 215 -5.85 -11.04 -0.42
N LEU A 216 -5.78 -10.80 -1.73
CA LEU A 216 -4.54 -10.79 -2.49
C LEU A 216 -4.12 -9.36 -2.82
N PHE A 217 -2.91 -9.00 -2.40
CA PHE A 217 -2.21 -7.79 -2.81
C PHE A 217 -1.13 -8.16 -3.82
N THR A 218 -1.11 -7.49 -4.97
CA THR A 218 -0.05 -7.61 -5.98
C THR A 218 0.55 -6.24 -6.22
N ILE A 219 1.82 -6.06 -5.87
CA ILE A 219 2.56 -4.80 -5.98
C ILE A 219 3.76 -5.06 -6.88
N THR A 220 3.80 -4.44 -8.06
CA THR A 220 4.82 -4.72 -9.08
C THR A 220 5.40 -3.43 -9.64
N ASN A 221 6.72 -3.37 -9.87
CA ASN A 221 7.39 -2.22 -10.49
C ASN A 221 7.03 -0.86 -9.85
N SER A 222 6.72 -0.87 -8.55
CA SER A 222 6.06 0.24 -7.86
C SER A 222 6.87 0.73 -6.67
N THR A 223 6.67 2.00 -6.32
CA THR A 223 7.34 2.68 -5.22
C THR A 223 6.32 3.13 -4.19
N ILE A 224 6.44 2.65 -2.95
CA ILE A 224 5.49 2.88 -1.85
C ILE A 224 6.25 3.52 -0.68
N ARG A 225 5.92 4.76 -0.31
CA ARG A 225 6.72 5.58 0.62
C ARG A 225 5.86 6.33 1.61
N GLY A 226 5.94 5.98 2.89
CA GLY A 226 5.22 6.71 3.93
C GLY A 226 5.95 6.66 5.25
N TRP A 227 5.30 7.12 6.33
CA TRP A 227 5.80 6.81 7.66
C TRP A 227 5.85 5.29 7.88
N ALA A 228 4.84 4.56 7.37
CA ALA A 228 5.00 3.23 6.79
C ALA A 228 4.64 3.20 5.31
N ALA A 229 5.31 2.31 4.59
CA ALA A 229 4.86 1.86 3.29
C ALA A 229 3.59 1.00 3.44
N ILE A 230 3.58 0.04 4.39
CA ILE A 230 2.46 -0.86 4.62
C ILE A 230 2.15 -0.97 6.12
N ASN A 231 0.92 -0.65 6.52
CA ASN A 231 0.42 -0.74 7.90
C ASN A 231 -0.75 -1.73 7.99
N ILE A 232 -0.66 -2.72 8.89
CA ILE A 232 -1.58 -3.87 8.91
C ILE A 232 -2.19 -4.07 10.30
N TRP A 233 -3.51 -4.10 10.34
CA TRP A 233 -4.36 -4.41 11.50
C TRP A 233 -5.23 -5.65 11.27
N SER A 234 -4.90 -6.47 10.27
CA SER A 234 -5.69 -7.64 9.86
C SER A 234 -4.80 -8.85 9.54
N ILE A 235 -5.42 -10.00 9.35
CA ILE A 235 -4.76 -11.29 9.10
C ILE A 235 -5.22 -11.94 7.79
N ASN A 236 -4.60 -13.06 7.44
CA ASN A 236 -5.00 -13.92 6.33
C ASN A 236 -4.90 -13.27 4.94
N ALA A 237 -3.98 -12.34 4.73
CA ALA A 237 -3.71 -11.73 3.43
C ALA A 237 -2.43 -12.30 2.80
N THR A 238 -2.36 -12.28 1.47
CA THR A 238 -1.13 -12.57 0.72
C THR A 238 -0.67 -11.30 0.00
N TYR A 239 0.60 -10.94 0.20
CA TYR A 239 1.26 -9.79 -0.42
C TYR A 239 2.33 -10.32 -1.38
N ASN A 240 2.08 -10.23 -2.68
CA ASN A 240 3.08 -10.50 -3.71
C ASN A 240 3.70 -9.16 -4.13
N ILE A 241 4.97 -8.98 -3.83
CA ILE A 241 5.73 -7.76 -4.09
C ILE A 241 6.85 -8.14 -5.04
N THR A 242 6.92 -7.52 -6.22
CA THR A 242 7.90 -7.86 -7.25
C THR A 242 8.54 -6.62 -7.84
N ASN A 243 9.87 -6.53 -7.79
CA ASN A 243 10.64 -5.39 -8.31
C ASN A 243 10.07 -4.05 -7.80
N SER A 244 9.86 -3.96 -6.49
CA SER A 244 9.18 -2.83 -5.86
C SER A 244 9.96 -2.27 -4.68
N HIS A 245 9.84 -0.97 -4.47
CA HIS A 245 10.56 -0.23 -3.44
C HIS A 245 9.61 0.22 -2.34
N LEU A 246 9.73 -0.37 -1.16
CA LEU A 246 8.98 0.00 0.03
C LEU A 246 9.88 0.85 0.95
N MET A 247 9.45 2.05 1.31
CA MET A 247 10.24 2.95 2.15
C MET A 247 9.42 3.51 3.31
N GLY A 248 9.96 3.35 4.52
CA GLY A 248 9.48 3.98 5.72
C GLY A 248 10.32 5.21 6.03
N ILE A 249 9.67 6.34 6.31
CA ILE A 249 10.31 7.64 6.55
C ILE A 249 9.81 8.21 7.87
N ASN A 250 10.69 8.36 8.85
CA ASN A 250 10.35 8.99 10.13
C ASN A 250 10.97 10.38 10.26
N VAL A 251 10.11 11.39 10.23
CA VAL A 251 10.46 12.80 10.46
C VAL A 251 9.93 13.33 11.80
N ALA A 252 9.29 12.49 12.62
CA ALA A 252 8.70 12.92 13.89
C ALA A 252 9.80 13.42 14.85
N THR A 253 9.53 14.47 15.63
CA THR A 253 10.52 15.05 16.57
C THR A 253 10.20 14.78 18.03
N SER A 254 9.02 14.26 18.34
CA SER A 254 8.56 13.96 19.70
C SER A 254 7.46 12.89 19.69
N GLY A 255 7.04 12.44 20.89
CA GLY A 255 5.94 11.49 21.08
C GLY A 255 6.34 10.02 20.93
N GLN A 256 5.36 9.12 20.98
CA GLN A 256 5.56 7.68 20.73
C GLN A 256 5.42 7.38 19.23
N ASN A 257 6.29 7.98 18.44
CA ASN A 257 6.21 7.97 16.97
C ASN A 257 7.31 7.11 16.33
N GLY A 258 7.83 6.09 17.02
CA GLY A 258 8.68 5.07 16.40
C GLY A 258 7.82 4.14 15.52
N PHE A 259 8.31 3.79 14.32
CA PHE A 259 7.53 2.99 13.37
C PHE A 259 8.36 2.06 12.50
N SER A 260 7.73 1.42 11.52
CA SER A 260 8.37 0.46 10.63
C SER A 260 7.87 0.59 9.20
N THR A 261 8.70 0.26 8.22
CA THR A 261 8.35 0.32 6.80
C THR A 261 7.21 -0.63 6.48
N ILE A 262 7.31 -1.87 6.97
CA ILE A 262 6.20 -2.82 7.06
C ILE A 262 5.84 -2.99 8.53
N ALA A 263 4.65 -2.57 8.91
CA ALA A 263 4.17 -2.58 10.28
C ALA A 263 3.00 -3.54 10.43
N LEU A 264 3.26 -4.73 10.99
CA LEU A 264 2.20 -5.53 11.59
C LEU A 264 1.96 -5.03 13.02
N ASN A 265 0.71 -4.69 13.33
CA ASN A 265 0.36 -4.13 14.63
C ASN A 265 0.13 -5.22 15.68
N ASN A 266 0.21 -4.82 16.95
CA ASN A 266 0.09 -5.72 18.09
C ASN A 266 -1.30 -6.38 18.18
N GLY A 267 -1.37 -7.68 18.46
CA GLY A 267 -2.60 -8.42 18.73
C GLY A 267 -3.49 -8.72 17.52
N ILE A 268 -2.96 -8.66 16.29
CA ILE A 268 -3.78 -8.90 15.08
C ILE A 268 -4.23 -10.36 14.95
N TYR A 269 -3.47 -11.34 15.48
CA TYR A 269 -3.83 -12.76 15.39
C TYR A 269 -4.62 -13.27 16.59
N GLY A 270 -4.43 -12.69 17.78
CA GLY A 270 -5.15 -13.09 18.98
C GLY A 270 -4.97 -14.58 19.27
N SER A 271 -6.04 -15.37 19.17
CA SER A 271 -5.97 -16.84 19.36
C SER A 271 -5.91 -17.66 18.07
N VAL A 272 -6.01 -17.02 16.91
CA VAL A 272 -6.08 -17.69 15.60
C VAL A 272 -4.69 -18.04 15.13
N THR A 273 -4.38 -19.33 14.89
CA THR A 273 -3.01 -19.83 14.61
C THR A 273 -2.74 -20.31 13.18
N ASN A 274 -3.76 -20.30 12.32
CA ASN A 274 -3.72 -20.98 11.01
C ASN A 274 -4.06 -20.06 9.82
N LYS A 275 -4.03 -18.74 10.03
CA LYS A 275 -4.39 -17.73 9.02
C LYS A 275 -3.30 -16.64 8.92
N PRO A 276 -2.05 -17.01 8.59
CA PRO A 276 -0.96 -16.06 8.57
C PRO A 276 -1.13 -15.02 7.47
N ASN A 277 -0.63 -13.81 7.70
CA ASN A 277 -0.23 -12.95 6.58
C ASN A 277 1.02 -13.54 5.91
N VAL A 278 1.05 -13.53 4.58
CA VAL A 278 2.17 -14.07 3.80
C VAL A 278 2.71 -13.00 2.87
N PHE A 279 3.99 -12.67 3.02
CA PHE A 279 4.71 -11.79 2.12
C PHE A 279 5.60 -12.63 1.21
N ASN A 280 5.41 -12.50 -0.10
CA ASN A 280 6.30 -13.02 -1.12
C ASN A 280 6.98 -11.82 -1.78
N ILE A 281 8.27 -11.64 -1.53
CA ILE A 281 9.04 -10.48 -1.97
C ILE A 281 10.11 -10.97 -2.94
N MET A 282 10.05 -10.48 -4.17
CA MET A 282 10.94 -10.88 -5.25
C MET A 282 11.57 -9.63 -5.87
N ASP A 283 12.90 -9.50 -5.77
CA ASP A 283 13.65 -8.28 -6.11
C ASP A 283 13.14 -7.01 -5.37
N GLY A 284 13.70 -5.85 -5.72
CA GLY A 284 13.32 -4.56 -5.16
C GLY A 284 13.97 -4.28 -3.79
N SER A 285 13.33 -3.43 -2.98
CA SER A 285 13.91 -3.03 -1.69
C SER A 285 12.89 -2.77 -0.59
N ILE A 286 13.30 -3.00 0.65
CA ILE A 286 12.65 -2.47 1.85
C ILE A 286 13.65 -1.54 2.53
N GLN A 287 13.25 -0.30 2.74
CA GLN A 287 14.13 0.74 3.25
C GLN A 287 13.52 1.43 4.47
N ALA A 288 14.33 1.79 5.45
CA ALA A 288 13.91 2.46 6.68
C ALA A 288 14.81 3.66 6.97
N TYR A 289 14.25 4.87 6.85
CA TYR A 289 14.96 6.11 7.05
C TYR A 289 14.36 6.92 8.19
N LYS A 290 15.17 7.25 9.20
CA LYS A 290 14.84 8.29 10.16
C LYS A 290 15.65 9.55 9.84
N TYR A 291 14.93 10.66 9.74
CA TYR A 291 15.50 12.01 9.59
C TYR A 291 15.29 12.87 10.83
N SER A 292 14.70 12.30 11.88
CA SER A 292 14.61 12.91 13.20
C SER A 292 15.96 12.89 13.91
N SER A 293 16.28 13.93 14.66
CA SER A 293 17.42 13.94 15.59
C SER A 293 17.09 13.36 16.97
N ASN A 294 15.84 12.94 17.20
CA ASN A 294 15.42 12.40 18.50
C ASN A 294 15.80 10.92 18.62
N ALA A 295 16.69 10.61 19.57
CA ALA A 295 17.19 9.26 19.83
C ALA A 295 16.10 8.29 20.32
N ASP A 296 15.02 8.78 20.93
CA ASP A 296 13.93 7.93 21.45
C ASP A 296 12.96 7.45 20.34
N LEU A 297 13.15 7.94 19.11
CA LEU A 297 12.33 7.56 17.95
C LEU A 297 13.11 6.61 17.04
N SER A 298 12.37 5.74 16.35
CA SER A 298 12.96 4.73 15.46
C SER A 298 12.23 4.63 14.13
N GLN A 299 12.95 4.20 13.10
CA GLN A 299 12.37 3.68 11.88
C GLN A 299 13.01 2.32 11.60
N ASN A 300 12.17 1.29 11.58
CA ASN A 300 12.60 -0.10 11.41
C ASN A 300 12.17 -0.61 10.04
N LEU A 301 12.79 -1.69 9.57
CA LEU A 301 12.38 -2.33 8.32
C LEU A 301 11.04 -3.04 8.48
N ILE A 302 10.99 -4.06 9.34
CA ILE A 302 9.81 -4.92 9.51
C ILE A 302 9.51 -5.09 10.99
N ARG A 303 8.28 -4.76 11.38
CA ARG A 303 7.73 -5.11 12.69
C ARG A 303 6.78 -6.29 12.57
N VAL A 304 7.04 -7.33 13.35
CA VAL A 304 6.21 -8.53 13.46
C VAL A 304 5.46 -8.57 14.78
N GLU A 305 4.28 -9.16 14.75
CA GLU A 305 3.38 -9.28 15.90
C GLU A 305 3.77 -10.46 16.82
N ALA A 306 3.30 -10.46 18.08
CA ALA A 306 3.63 -11.39 19.15
C ALA A 306 3.37 -12.87 18.90
N GLU A 307 2.32 -13.21 18.17
CA GLU A 307 2.04 -14.58 17.82
C GLU A 307 2.95 -15.09 16.69
N GLY A 308 3.73 -14.22 16.03
CA GLY A 308 4.77 -14.60 15.08
C GLY A 308 4.25 -15.41 13.88
N GLN A 309 2.98 -15.26 13.50
CA GLN A 309 2.43 -16.15 12.47
C GLN A 309 2.77 -15.71 11.05
N THR A 310 3.08 -14.43 10.87
CA THR A 310 3.41 -13.86 9.57
C THR A 310 4.58 -14.60 8.94
N LYS A 311 4.51 -14.81 7.63
CA LYS A 311 5.57 -15.47 6.85
C LYS A 311 6.16 -14.51 5.84
N PHE A 312 7.47 -14.61 5.65
CA PHE A 312 8.22 -13.85 4.66
C PHE A 312 8.98 -14.83 3.76
N ASN A 313 8.75 -14.74 2.48
CA ASN A 313 9.44 -15.53 1.47
C ASN A 313 10.15 -14.55 0.55
N PHE A 314 11.48 -14.63 0.54
CA PHE A 314 12.33 -13.86 -0.37
C PHE A 314 12.71 -14.74 -1.56
N ASP A 315 12.73 -14.18 -2.76
CA ASP A 315 13.12 -14.87 -3.99
C ASP A 315 13.75 -13.87 -4.96
N VAL A 316 14.31 -14.34 -6.08
CA VAL A 316 14.88 -13.49 -7.14
C VAL A 316 14.21 -13.77 -8.48
N LEU A 317 13.95 -12.73 -9.28
CA LEU A 317 13.47 -12.89 -10.66
C LEU A 317 14.64 -13.01 -11.65
N ASP A 318 15.62 -12.12 -11.53
CA ASP A 318 16.72 -11.91 -12.49
C ASP A 318 18.11 -11.86 -11.82
N GLU A 319 18.35 -12.70 -10.79
CA GLU A 319 19.58 -12.69 -9.96
C GLU A 319 19.80 -11.39 -9.16
N ILE A 320 18.77 -10.54 -9.07
CA ILE A 320 18.80 -9.31 -8.27
C ILE A 320 18.35 -9.64 -6.84
N SER A 321 19.23 -9.44 -5.88
CA SER A 321 18.89 -9.61 -4.46
C SER A 321 17.79 -8.64 -4.04
N VAL A 322 16.97 -9.06 -3.07
CA VAL A 322 16.11 -8.14 -2.32
C VAL A 322 17.00 -7.28 -1.43
N ILE A 323 16.92 -5.95 -1.56
CA ILE A 323 17.76 -5.03 -0.80
C ILE A 323 17.04 -4.61 0.48
N LEU A 324 17.69 -4.78 1.62
CA LEU A 324 17.25 -4.25 2.91
C LEU A 324 18.21 -3.15 3.36
N GLU A 325 17.71 -1.94 3.58
CA GLU A 325 18.54 -0.78 3.87
C GLU A 325 17.97 0.07 4.99
N ALA A 326 18.82 0.50 5.93
CA ALA A 326 18.41 1.42 6.98
C ALA A 326 19.54 2.42 7.29
N ASN A 327 19.18 3.67 7.59
CA ASN A 327 20.17 4.71 7.93
C ASN A 327 20.44 4.83 9.44
N GLU A 328 19.71 4.10 10.29
CA GLU A 328 19.91 4.09 11.74
C GLU A 328 20.30 2.73 12.30
N THR A 329 20.98 2.79 13.45
CA THR A 329 21.83 1.72 14.02
C THR A 329 21.18 0.87 15.09
N GLU A 330 20.00 1.25 15.59
CA GLU A 330 19.52 0.74 16.88
C GLU A 330 18.61 -0.49 16.78
N TYR A 331 18.14 -0.84 15.58
CA TYR A 331 17.11 -1.86 15.44
C TYR A 331 17.30 -2.76 14.23
N GLY A 332 16.94 -4.03 14.44
CA GLY A 332 17.06 -5.11 13.48
C GLY A 332 16.25 -4.96 12.20
N VAL A 333 16.47 -5.89 11.26
CA VAL A 333 15.58 -6.08 10.11
C VAL A 333 14.17 -6.42 10.57
N PHE A 334 14.07 -7.38 11.49
CA PHE A 334 12.83 -7.78 12.14
C PHE A 334 12.86 -7.31 13.59
N ILE A 335 11.81 -6.61 14.00
CA ILE A 335 11.56 -6.24 15.40
C ILE A 335 10.20 -6.77 15.84
N THR A 336 10.06 -7.09 17.11
CA THR A 336 8.79 -7.53 17.69
C THR A 336 7.93 -6.32 18.08
N ALA A 337 6.60 -6.45 17.97
CA ALA A 337 5.64 -5.43 18.39
C ALA A 337 5.46 -5.31 19.91
N TYR A 338 6.16 -6.13 20.70
CA TYR A 338 6.03 -6.22 22.15
C TYR A 338 7.36 -6.60 22.82
N PRO A 339 7.57 -6.20 24.10
CA PRO A 339 8.72 -6.59 24.88
C PRO A 339 8.59 -8.04 25.37
N GLY A 340 9.69 -8.80 25.34
CA GLY A 340 9.80 -10.07 26.07
C GLY A 340 9.97 -11.34 25.24
N MET A 341 9.94 -11.28 23.90
CA MET A 341 10.41 -12.41 23.08
C MET A 341 11.91 -12.60 23.33
N SER A 342 12.30 -13.81 23.73
CA SER A 342 13.70 -14.18 23.87
C SER A 342 14.36 -14.40 22.50
N ASP A 343 15.68 -14.33 22.45
CA ASP A 343 16.42 -14.60 21.22
C ASP A 343 16.19 -15.99 20.66
N ALA A 344 16.02 -16.97 21.53
CA ALA A 344 15.74 -18.33 21.11
C ALA A 344 14.37 -18.40 20.42
N GLU A 345 13.35 -17.72 20.97
CA GLU A 345 12.02 -17.66 20.35
C GLU A 345 12.05 -16.92 19.02
N LEU A 346 12.78 -15.80 18.93
CA LEU A 346 12.90 -15.05 17.69
C LEU A 346 13.69 -15.80 16.61
N ALA A 347 14.77 -16.50 16.99
CA ALA A 347 15.52 -17.36 16.07
C ALA A 347 14.67 -18.53 15.56
N ASN A 348 13.94 -19.21 16.46
CA ASN A 348 13.02 -20.29 16.08
C ASN A 348 11.91 -19.79 15.16
N TRP A 349 11.35 -18.61 15.44
CA TRP A 349 10.39 -17.94 14.58
C TRP A 349 11.00 -17.69 13.20
N PHE A 350 12.17 -17.05 13.15
CA PHE A 350 12.84 -16.72 11.90
C PHE A 350 13.06 -17.97 11.03
N GLU A 351 13.61 -19.04 11.61
CA GLU A 351 13.83 -20.31 10.90
C GLU A 351 12.54 -20.96 10.37
N SER A 352 11.41 -20.74 11.04
CA SER A 352 10.12 -21.33 10.69
C SER A 352 9.27 -20.49 9.74
N ASN A 353 9.51 -19.17 9.73
CA ASN A 353 8.63 -18.19 9.10
C ASN A 353 9.30 -17.35 8.01
N VAL A 354 10.64 -17.40 7.91
CA VAL A 354 11.41 -16.69 6.89
C VAL A 354 12.10 -17.69 5.98
N THR A 355 11.89 -17.57 4.67
CA THR A 355 12.55 -18.39 3.65
C THR A 355 13.22 -17.53 2.59
N GLY A 356 14.26 -18.05 1.95
CA GLY A 356 14.99 -17.36 0.90
C GLY A 356 15.87 -16.21 1.39
N TRP A 357 16.26 -16.21 2.67
CA TRP A 357 17.13 -15.18 3.24
C TRP A 357 18.49 -15.08 2.53
N GLU A 358 18.95 -16.16 1.91
CA GLU A 358 20.13 -16.19 1.04
C GLU A 358 20.04 -15.26 -0.18
N TYR A 359 18.83 -14.82 -0.55
CA TYR A 359 18.56 -13.87 -1.64
C TYR A 359 18.48 -12.41 -1.19
N VAL A 360 18.83 -12.13 0.06
CA VAL A 360 18.74 -10.80 0.66
C VAL A 360 20.12 -10.16 0.78
N GLU A 361 20.25 -8.95 0.25
CA GLU A 361 21.38 -8.06 0.54
C GLU A 361 20.98 -7.07 1.62
N ALA A 362 21.51 -7.23 2.83
CA ALA A 362 21.20 -6.36 3.95
C ALA A 362 22.33 -5.34 4.19
N ASN A 363 22.08 -4.09 3.78
CA ASN A 363 22.91 -2.92 4.04
C ASN A 363 22.41 -2.21 5.31
N VAL A 364 22.54 -2.90 6.44
CA VAL A 364 22.13 -2.41 7.76
C VAL A 364 23.37 -2.23 8.66
N PRO A 365 23.49 -1.12 9.40
CA PRO A 365 24.61 -0.92 10.32
C PRO A 365 24.71 -2.05 11.38
N PRO A 366 25.93 -2.36 11.89
CA PRO A 366 26.10 -3.39 12.92
C PRO A 366 25.39 -3.01 14.23
N TYR A 367 24.60 -3.93 14.78
CA TYR A 367 23.83 -3.75 16.02
C TYR A 367 24.72 -3.48 17.24
N VAL A 368 24.37 -2.47 18.04
CA VAL A 368 24.99 -2.18 19.34
C VAL A 368 23.91 -2.16 20.43
N GLY A 369 23.46 -3.34 20.85
CA GLY A 369 22.79 -3.65 22.13
C GLY A 369 21.94 -2.57 22.83
N TYR A 370 20.62 -2.62 22.67
CA TYR A 370 19.67 -2.18 23.72
C TYR A 370 19.00 -3.42 24.33
N ALA A 371 18.99 -3.52 25.67
CA ALA A 371 18.42 -4.65 26.38
C ALA A 371 16.88 -4.64 26.28
N GLY A 372 16.30 -5.20 25.21
CA GLY A 372 14.84 -5.38 25.12
C GLY A 372 14.27 -5.84 23.78
N TYR A 373 14.91 -5.52 22.66
CA TYR A 373 14.44 -5.87 21.31
C TYR A 373 15.65 -6.29 20.47
N ARG A 374 15.75 -7.55 20.07
CA ARG A 374 16.95 -8.12 19.42
C ARG A 374 16.71 -8.34 17.92
N MET A 375 17.68 -7.98 17.06
CA MET A 375 18.36 -8.85 16.07
C MET A 375 18.90 -8.13 14.82
N ALA A 376 20.21 -8.21 14.56
CA ALA A 376 20.77 -8.13 13.21
C ALA A 376 21.16 -9.55 12.75
N LEU A 377 20.45 -10.09 11.76
CA LEU A 377 20.98 -11.25 11.01
C LEU A 377 21.92 -10.71 9.95
N LYS A 378 23.22 -10.90 10.18
CA LYS A 378 24.25 -10.57 9.20
C LYS A 378 24.02 -11.44 7.95
N PRO A 379 24.07 -10.91 6.73
CA PRO A 379 24.16 -11.74 5.54
C PRO A 379 25.44 -12.60 5.61
N TYR A 380 25.35 -13.84 5.15
CA TYR A 380 26.51 -14.66 4.87
C TYR A 380 27.30 -13.98 3.75
N ILE A 381 28.52 -13.53 4.04
CA ILE A 381 29.46 -13.04 3.03
C ILE A 381 30.36 -14.23 2.66
N PRO A 382 30.20 -14.88 1.50
CA PRO A 382 31.23 -15.76 1.00
C PRO A 382 32.38 -14.88 0.49
N HIS A 383 33.37 -14.60 1.34
CA HIS A 383 34.68 -14.21 0.85
C HIS A 383 35.55 -15.46 0.66
N GLU A 384 35.73 -15.78 -0.62
CA GLU A 384 36.94 -16.30 -1.26
C GLU A 384 37.66 -17.47 -0.58
N GLY A 385 37.41 -18.67 -1.11
CA GLY A 385 38.33 -19.79 -0.99
C GLY A 385 37.64 -21.13 -0.82
N GLY A 386 37.05 -21.67 -1.90
CA GLY A 386 36.48 -23.01 -1.84
C GLY A 386 35.82 -23.47 -3.12
N MET A 387 36.61 -23.64 -4.18
CA MET A 387 36.18 -24.46 -5.32
C MET A 387 35.96 -25.93 -4.89
N ILE A 388 34.88 -26.51 -5.42
CA ILE A 388 34.70 -27.94 -5.76
C ILE A 388 34.63 -28.94 -4.58
N LYS A 389 33.44 -29.52 -4.36
CA LYS A 389 33.09 -30.89 -4.80
C LYS A 389 31.58 -31.11 -4.82
#